data_AF-A0A524NA51-F1
#
_entry.id   AF-A0A524NA51-F1
#
_cell.length_a   1.000
_cell.length_b   1.000
_cell.length_c   1.000
_cell.angle_alpha   90.00
_cell.angle_beta   90.00
_cell.angle_gamma   90.00
#
_symmetry.space_group_name_H-M   'P 1'
#
loop_
_entity.id
_entity.type
_entity.pdbx_description
1 polymer ?
#
loop_
_entity_poly.entity_id
_entity_poly.type
_entity_poly.pdbx_seq_one_letter_code
_entity_poly.pdbx_strand_id
1 'polypeptide(L)'
;MIIDDDTFTQIALHIRRASDGLLSAARQMAVLCDPEHEGEIRREGLTDAVESLVAMNDEFIVLERILRAVWEANRQERELPS
;
A
#
# COMPACT_ATOMS: atom_id res chain seq x y z
N MET A 1 12.69 -11.86 -16.50
CA MET A 1 12.37 -10.68 -15.69
C MET A 1 13.50 -10.55 -14.69
N ILE A 2 14.41 -9.61 -14.90
CA ILE A 2 15.47 -9.29 -13.94
C ILE A 2 14.86 -8.39 -12.88
N ILE A 3 14.92 -8.85 -11.64
CA ILE A 3 14.69 -8.09 -10.41
C ILE A 3 15.83 -8.52 -9.49
N ASP A 4 16.56 -7.58 -8.93
CA ASP A 4 17.53 -7.87 -7.87
C ASP A 4 16.83 -8.08 -6.51
N ASP A 5 17.53 -8.70 -5.57
CA ASP A 5 16.99 -9.05 -4.25
C ASP A 5 16.51 -7.84 -3.44
N ASP A 6 17.15 -6.68 -3.60
CA ASP A 6 16.76 -5.44 -2.91
C ASP A 6 15.43 -4.93 -3.48
N THR A 7 15.32 -4.84 -4.81
CA THR A 7 14.08 -4.48 -5.49
C THR A 7 12.92 -5.43 -5.13
N PHE A 8 13.17 -6.75 -5.07
CA PHE A 8 12.16 -7.70 -4.63
C PHE A 8 11.72 -7.45 -3.17
N THR A 9 12.68 -7.21 -2.28
CA THR A 9 12.43 -6.92 -0.87
C THR A 9 11.62 -5.64 -0.69
N GLN A 10 11.92 -4.59 -1.46
CA GLN A 10 11.15 -3.34 -1.47
C GLN A 10 9.70 -3.59 -1.91
N ILE A 11 9.49 -4.33 -2.99
CA ILE A 11 8.14 -4.72 -3.46
C ILE A 11 7.37 -5.44 -2.36
N ALA A 12 7.98 -6.46 -1.73
CA ALA A 12 7.34 -7.22 -0.66
C ALA A 12 7.00 -6.33 0.56
N LEU A 13 7.88 -5.40 0.91
CA LEU A 13 7.69 -4.45 2.00
C LEU A 13 6.49 -3.52 1.73
N HIS A 14 6.42 -2.92 0.55
CA HIS A 14 5.33 -2.02 0.18
C HIS A 14 3.98 -2.75 0.11
N ILE A 15 3.95 -3.98 -0.41
CA ILE A 15 2.74 -4.83 -0.40
C ILE A 15 2.27 -5.10 1.03
N ARG A 16 3.20 -5.45 1.93
CA ARG A 16 2.87 -5.70 3.34
C ARG A 16 2.29 -4.44 3.99
N ARG A 17 2.95 -3.29 3.83
CA ARG A 17 2.50 -2.03 4.44
C ARG A 17 1.14 -1.58 3.91
N ALA A 18 0.89 -1.74 2.60
CA ALA A 18 -0.43 -1.50 2.02
C ALA A 18 -1.49 -2.41 2.65
N SER A 19 -1.18 -3.70 2.84
CA SER A 19 -2.08 -4.66 3.49
C SER A 19 -2.36 -4.30 4.95
N ASP A 20 -1.34 -3.86 5.69
CA ASP A 20 -1.46 -3.42 7.08
C ASP A 20 -2.34 -2.16 7.19
N GLY A 21 -2.17 -1.18 6.28
CA GLY A 21 -3.01 0.02 6.20
C GLY A 21 -4.48 -0.31 5.88
N LEU A 22 -4.72 -1.23 4.94
CA LEU A 22 -6.07 -1.72 4.62
C LEU A 22 -6.75 -2.36 5.84
N LEU A 23 -6.02 -3.24 6.54
CA LEU A 23 -6.54 -3.93 7.71
C LEU A 23 -6.83 -2.96 8.87
N SER A 24 -5.97 -1.96 9.07
CA SER A 24 -6.17 -0.89 10.06
C SER A 24 -7.46 -0.12 9.78
N ALA A 25 -7.63 0.36 8.54
CA ALA A 25 -8.83 1.07 8.11
C ALA A 25 -10.09 0.22 8.29
N ALA A 26 -10.05 -1.07 7.92
CA ALA A 26 -11.18 -1.99 8.08
C ALA A 26 -11.57 -2.18 9.55
N ARG A 27 -10.59 -2.28 10.45
CA ARG A 27 -10.84 -2.39 11.90
C ARG A 27 -11.47 -1.12 12.46
N GLN A 28 -10.97 0.05 12.07
CA GLN A 28 -11.54 1.33 12.50
C GLN A 28 -12.96 1.49 11.98
N MET A 29 -13.23 1.20 10.71
CA MET A 29 -14.59 1.20 10.16
C MET A 29 -15.54 0.24 10.88
N ALA A 30 -15.06 -0.96 11.28
CA ALA A 30 -15.87 -1.90 12.04
C ALA A 30 -16.33 -1.32 13.40
N VAL A 31 -15.45 -0.59 14.09
CA VAL A 31 -15.78 0.10 15.35
C VAL A 31 -16.79 1.23 15.11
N LEU A 32 -16.66 1.99 14.01
CA LEU A 32 -17.59 3.08 13.69
C LEU A 32 -19.00 2.60 13.37
N CYS A 33 -19.11 1.43 12.75
CA CYS A 33 -20.38 0.78 12.41
C CYS A 33 -21.08 0.14 13.62
N ASP A 34 -20.42 0.06 14.77
CA ASP A 34 -21.02 -0.42 16.01
C ASP A 34 -22.04 0.63 16.55
N PRO A 35 -23.33 0.27 16.69
CA PRO A 35 -24.35 1.18 17.20
C PRO A 35 -24.16 1.53 18.68
N GLU A 36 -23.33 0.82 19.45
CA GLU A 36 -23.06 1.16 20.86
C GLU A 36 -22.08 2.34 21.02
N HIS A 37 -21.39 2.74 19.95
CA HIS A 37 -20.40 3.82 19.95
C HIS A 37 -20.94 5.09 19.26
N GLU A 38 -21.71 5.91 19.98
CA GLU A 38 -22.17 7.23 19.51
C GLU A 38 -21.41 8.38 20.18
N GLY A 39 -20.84 9.29 19.39
CA GLY A 39 -20.20 10.53 19.89
C GLY A 39 -18.88 10.91 19.19
N GLU A 40 -18.02 11.65 19.90
CA GLU A 40 -16.69 12.11 19.44
C GLU A 40 -15.76 10.97 18.98
N ILE A 41 -15.86 9.81 19.62
CA ILE A 41 -15.14 8.57 19.26
C ILE A 41 -15.37 8.19 17.79
N ARG A 42 -16.56 8.51 17.25
CA ARG A 42 -16.92 8.21 15.86
C ARG A 42 -16.25 9.15 14.85
N ARG A 43 -15.91 10.38 15.25
CA ARG A 43 -15.22 11.35 14.38
C ARG A 43 -13.72 11.08 14.35
N GLU A 44 -13.11 10.80 15.50
CA GLU A 44 -11.69 10.42 15.59
C GLU A 44 -11.43 9.11 14.85
N GLY A 45 -12.22 8.06 15.10
CA GLY A 45 -12.05 6.78 14.39
C GLY A 45 -12.26 6.88 12.88
N LEU A 46 -13.06 7.84 12.39
CA LEU A 46 -13.22 8.08 10.95
C LEU A 46 -11.98 8.76 10.36
N THR A 47 -11.42 9.75 11.06
CA THR A 47 -10.16 10.38 10.65
C THR A 47 -9.05 9.34 10.58
N ASP A 48 -8.90 8.49 11.61
CA ASP A 48 -7.86 7.47 11.64
C ASP A 48 -8.03 6.42 10.53
N ALA A 49 -9.28 6.08 10.17
CA ALA A 49 -9.59 5.20 9.04
C ALA A 49 -9.17 5.81 7.70
N VAL A 50 -9.44 7.10 7.50
CA VAL A 50 -9.02 7.81 6.29
C VAL A 50 -7.50 7.91 6.22
N GLU A 51 -6.83 8.24 7.32
CA GLU A 51 -5.36 8.28 7.37
C GLU A 51 -4.74 6.92 7.03
N SER A 52 -5.31 5.83 7.55
CA SER A 52 -4.87 4.46 7.22
C SER A 52 -5.03 4.14 5.73
N LEU A 53 -6.11 4.61 5.09
CA LEU A 53 -6.33 4.45 3.65
C LEU A 53 -5.38 5.31 2.81
N VAL A 54 -5.06 6.53 3.25
CA VAL A 54 -4.08 7.40 2.59
C VAL A 54 -2.69 6.77 2.65
N ALA A 55 -2.26 6.30 3.82
CA ALA A 55 -0.99 5.60 3.97
C ALA A 55 -0.92 4.36 3.08
N MET A 56 -1.99 3.55 3.02
CA MET A 56 -2.07 2.42 2.07
C MET A 56 -1.92 2.89 0.61
N ASN A 57 -2.54 4.00 0.23
CA ASN A 57 -2.45 4.52 -1.13
C ASN A 57 -1.02 4.96 -1.48
N ASP A 58 -0.33 5.61 -0.55
CA ASP A 58 1.07 6.00 -0.73
C ASP A 58 1.96 4.78 -1.00
N GLU A 59 1.74 3.68 -0.28
CA GLU A 59 2.46 2.42 -0.51
C GLU A 59 2.19 1.86 -1.93
N PHE A 60 0.96 1.98 -2.45
CA PHE A 60 0.66 1.60 -3.84
C PHE A 60 1.31 2.51 -4.88
N ILE A 61 1.42 3.81 -4.62
CA ILE A 61 2.13 4.74 -5.51
C ILE A 61 3.61 4.37 -5.59
N VAL A 62 4.24 4.03 -4.47
CA VAL A 62 5.64 3.59 -4.48
C VAL A 62 5.78 2.25 -5.20
N LEU A 63 4.88 1.29 -4.94
CA LEU A 63 4.87 0.01 -5.63
C LEU A 63 4.74 0.16 -7.16
N GLU A 64 3.87 1.06 -7.63
CA GLU A 64 3.72 1.36 -9.06
C GLU A 64 5.03 1.86 -9.67
N ARG A 65 5.72 2.79 -9.00
CA ARG A 65 6.99 3.34 -9.47
C ARG A 65 8.08 2.27 -9.57
N ILE A 66 8.16 1.39 -8.57
CA ILE A 66 9.12 0.28 -8.58
C ILE A 66 8.82 -0.67 -9.75
N LEU A 67 7.55 -1.08 -9.91
CA LEU A 67 7.15 -1.98 -10.99
C LEU A 67 7.38 -1.37 -12.38
N ARG A 68 7.15 -0.06 -12.54
CA ARG A 68 7.47 0.67 -13.78
C ARG A 68 8.96 0.65 -14.07
N ALA A 69 9.80 0.95 -13.09
CA ALA A 69 11.25 0.93 -13.24
C ALA A 69 11.76 -0.48 -13.61
N VAL A 70 11.24 -1.52 -12.95
CA VAL A 70 11.51 -2.92 -13.28
C VAL A 70 11.11 -3.22 -14.72
N TRP A 71 9.90 -2.84 -15.13
CA TRP A 71 9.41 -3.09 -16.48
C TRP A 71 10.28 -2.41 -17.54
N GLU A 72 10.69 -1.16 -17.30
CA GLU A 72 11.57 -0.41 -18.21
C GLU A 72 12.97 -1.05 -18.31
N ALA A 73 13.58 -1.45 -17.19
CA ALA A 73 14.87 -2.14 -17.18
C ALA A 73 14.81 -3.46 -17.97
N ASN A 74 13.74 -4.23 -17.76
CA ASN A 74 13.51 -5.48 -18.48
C ASN A 74 13.26 -5.28 -19.99
N ARG A 75 12.65 -4.15 -20.38
CA ARG A 75 12.47 -3.80 -21.79
C ARG A 75 13.81 -3.47 -22.44
N GLN A 76 14.65 -2.69 -21.78
CA GLN A 76 15.98 -2.32 -22.30
C GLN A 76 16.87 -3.54 -22.50
N GLU A 77 16.89 -4.48 -21.56
CA GLU A 77 17.68 -5.72 -21.69
C GLU A 77 17.30 -6.52 -22.94
N ARG A 78 16.00 -6.65 -23.23
CA ARG A 78 15.49 -7.34 -24.43
C ARG A 78 15.88 -6.66 -25.74
N GLU A 79 16.17 -5.36 -25.71
CA GLU A 79 16.54 -4.56 -26.88
C GLU A 79 18.06 -4.58 -27.13
N LEU A 80 18.88 -5.15 -26.22
CA LEU A 80 20.33 -5.29 -26.40
C LEU A 80 20.65 -6.48 -27.33
N PRO A 81 21.51 -6.31 -28.36
CA PRO A 81 21.95 -7.43 -29.20
C PRO A 81 22.81 -8.40 -28.37
N SER A 82 22.51 -9.70 -28.49
CA SER A 82 23.21 -10.82 -27.84
C SER A 82 24.67 -10.96 -28.27
#